data_AF-A0A1W9TY97-F1
#
_entry.id   AF-A0A1W9TY97-F1
#
_cell.length_a   1.000
_cell.length_b   1.000
_cell.length_c   1.000
_cell.angle_alpha   90.00
_cell.angle_beta   90.00
_cell.angle_gamma   90.00
#
_symmetry.space_group_name_H-M   'P 1'
#
loop_
_entity.id
_entity.type
_entity.pdbx_description
1 polymer ?
#
loop_
_entity_poly.entity_id
_entity_poly.type
_entity_poly.pdbx_seq_one_letter_code
_entity_poly.pdbx_strand_id
1 'polypeptide(L)'
;MPFQRIWDIGGFVISNMIFQIKEKKSLDLLNPEKQDSFVVKDDVVKDQKSKYHFLSQETAKDNPILGKYEKNISQDNKVKFKSRYLPSDYFSILNTFVFLEDEKYGFEFTGFISEFLNNNKDKDNIIKRLIFALYLITYYEIGTQGTRSYEDMEKFNDNVDSAIIRKDKVNKILNTSEEFEIEYSKFLKQKIFSQKRTCCSVRDYIKFPEFNDYFKEALERKGLEKKFLKTLFNKDSLAQLELPGDVWNNNKQFSDCILKDTASYEEDDSTPLNKIVRKFYEDNKHIIDDGYPEQFDVTFDFVPRMCVMNNCLLCPIGRLQNRKENNLEKICINNKKCYCTVALMACNYHGFCVGKEKCNFFLHGRYDF
;
A
#
# COMPACT_ATOMS: atom_id res chain seq x y z
N MET A 1 -15.64 -3.02 2.36
CA MET A 1 -14.31 -2.61 2.87
C MET A 1 -14.19 -1.08 2.90
N PRO A 2 -13.51 -0.46 3.88
CA PRO A 2 -13.37 1.00 3.98
C PRO A 2 -12.70 1.67 2.76
N PHE A 3 -12.04 0.89 1.90
CA PHE A 3 -11.43 1.35 0.64
C PHE A 3 -12.08 0.75 -0.62
N GLN A 4 -13.24 0.12 -0.49
CA GLN A 4 -13.91 -0.56 -1.61
C GLN A 4 -14.16 0.37 -2.80
N ARG A 5 -14.48 1.63 -2.55
CA ARG A 5 -14.63 2.64 -3.61
C ARG A 5 -13.35 2.85 -4.43
N ILE A 6 -12.18 2.82 -3.79
CA ILE A 6 -10.90 2.99 -4.49
C ILE A 6 -10.66 1.80 -5.42
N TRP A 7 -10.96 0.59 -4.95
CA TRP A 7 -10.87 -0.63 -5.76
C TRP A 7 -11.88 -0.65 -6.90
N ASP A 8 -13.15 -0.44 -6.59
CA ASP A 8 -14.24 -0.57 -7.57
C ASP A 8 -14.15 0.51 -8.66
N ILE A 9 -13.94 1.79 -8.28
CA ILE A 9 -13.91 2.91 -9.23
C ILE A 9 -12.48 3.15 -9.72
N GLY A 10 -11.53 3.29 -8.80
CA GLY A 10 -10.13 3.59 -9.14
C GLY A 10 -9.50 2.42 -9.89
N GLY A 11 -9.72 1.18 -9.44
CA GLY A 11 -9.26 -0.01 -10.15
C GLY A 11 -9.80 -0.09 -11.57
N PHE A 12 -11.09 0.20 -11.79
CA PHE A 12 -11.68 0.24 -13.13
C PHE A 12 -11.03 1.29 -14.04
N VAL A 13 -10.98 2.56 -13.58
CA VAL A 13 -10.44 3.68 -14.38
C VAL A 13 -8.95 3.49 -14.67
N ILE A 14 -8.15 3.16 -13.64
CA ILE A 14 -6.69 3.03 -13.77
C ILE A 14 -6.32 1.79 -14.59
N SER A 15 -7.05 0.67 -14.46
CA SER A 15 -6.79 -0.52 -15.30
C SER A 15 -7.09 -0.25 -16.77
N ASN A 16 -8.18 0.48 -17.06
CA ASN A 16 -8.48 0.89 -18.42
C ASN A 16 -7.39 1.81 -18.99
N MET A 17 -6.92 2.79 -18.21
CA MET A 17 -5.81 3.67 -18.58
C MET A 17 -4.53 2.90 -18.91
N ILE A 18 -4.12 1.98 -18.04
CA ILE A 18 -2.91 1.14 -18.25
C ILE A 18 -3.06 0.31 -19.53
N PHE A 19 -4.22 -0.33 -19.72
CA PHE A 19 -4.48 -1.14 -20.91
C PHE A 19 -4.38 -0.30 -22.19
N GLN A 20 -5.03 0.86 -22.24
CA GLN A 20 -5.06 1.72 -23.42
C GLN A 20 -3.69 2.35 -23.73
N ILE A 21 -2.94 2.78 -22.70
CA ILE A 21 -1.56 3.28 -22.88
C ILE A 21 -0.67 2.20 -23.48
N LYS A 22 -0.76 0.97 -22.98
CA LYS A 22 0.00 -0.17 -23.49
C LYS A 22 -0.36 -0.50 -24.94
N GLU A 23 -1.65 -0.61 -25.24
CA GLU A 23 -2.14 -0.94 -26.59
C GLU A 23 -1.76 0.12 -27.63
N LYS A 24 -1.99 1.40 -27.30
CA LYS A 24 -1.70 2.53 -28.20
C LYS A 24 -0.24 2.97 -28.18
N LYS A 25 0.55 2.49 -27.21
CA LYS A 25 1.94 2.90 -26.93
C LYS A 25 2.12 4.43 -26.91
N SER A 26 1.19 5.14 -26.27
CA SER A 26 1.15 6.60 -26.33
C SER A 26 0.89 7.23 -24.96
N LEU A 27 1.79 8.15 -24.59
CA LEU A 27 1.65 8.99 -23.41
C LEU A 27 0.65 10.14 -23.61
N ASP A 28 0.26 10.46 -24.85
CA ASP A 28 -0.73 11.52 -25.14
C ASP A 28 -2.08 11.26 -24.45
N LEU A 29 -2.37 10.00 -24.09
CA LEU A 29 -3.52 9.62 -23.29
C LEU A 29 -3.52 10.20 -21.87
N LEU A 30 -2.40 10.78 -21.43
CA LEU A 30 -2.26 11.49 -20.16
C LEU A 30 -2.26 13.02 -20.35
N ASN A 31 -2.25 13.52 -21.58
CA ASN A 31 -2.21 14.95 -21.86
C ASN A 31 -3.58 15.59 -21.61
N PRO A 32 -3.75 16.50 -20.63
CA PRO A 32 -5.06 17.03 -20.29
C PRO A 32 -5.75 17.84 -21.41
N GLU A 33 -5.00 18.28 -22.42
CA GLU A 33 -5.51 19.05 -23.57
C GLU A 33 -6.03 18.16 -24.71
N LYS A 34 -5.84 16.84 -24.64
CA LYS A 34 -6.31 15.89 -25.66
C LYS A 34 -7.75 15.45 -25.37
N GLN A 35 -8.57 15.35 -26.42
CA GLN A 35 -9.97 14.95 -26.31
C GLN A 35 -10.15 13.51 -25.78
N ASP A 36 -9.23 12.61 -26.11
CA ASP A 36 -9.23 11.22 -25.66
C ASP A 36 -8.37 10.99 -24.41
N SER A 37 -7.98 12.05 -23.70
CA SER A 37 -7.20 11.94 -22.47
C SER A 37 -7.96 11.21 -21.36
N PHE A 38 -7.23 10.44 -20.57
CA PHE A 38 -7.69 9.94 -19.27
C PHE A 38 -7.69 11.03 -18.20
N VAL A 39 -7.05 12.18 -18.43
CA VAL A 39 -6.94 13.28 -17.46
C VAL A 39 -7.81 14.44 -17.93
N VAL A 40 -8.92 14.69 -17.23
CA VAL A 40 -9.94 15.65 -17.68
C VAL A 40 -10.12 16.75 -16.65
N LYS A 41 -10.27 17.98 -17.14
CA LYS A 41 -10.53 19.18 -16.34
C LYS A 41 -11.98 19.18 -15.85
N ASP A 42 -12.20 19.53 -14.59
CA ASP A 42 -13.52 19.71 -13.98
C ASP A 42 -14.18 21.00 -14.51
N ASP A 43 -15.44 20.92 -14.96
CA ASP A 43 -16.20 22.08 -15.46
C ASP A 43 -16.51 23.14 -14.37
N VAL A 44 -16.50 22.74 -13.09
CA VAL A 44 -16.94 23.59 -11.97
C VAL A 44 -15.75 24.25 -11.29
N VAL A 45 -15.42 25.45 -11.75
CA VAL A 45 -14.40 26.32 -11.18
C VAL A 45 -15.02 27.17 -10.05
N LYS A 46 -15.25 26.58 -8.87
CA LYS A 46 -15.73 27.35 -7.71
C LYS A 46 -14.70 28.34 -7.14
N ASP A 47 -13.42 28.21 -7.52
CA ASP A 47 -12.30 28.93 -6.88
C ASP A 47 -11.24 29.45 -7.87
N GLN A 48 -11.55 29.63 -9.16
CA GLN A 48 -10.61 29.96 -10.26
C GLN A 48 -9.43 28.99 -10.48
N LYS A 49 -9.34 27.90 -9.71
CA LYS A 49 -8.32 26.86 -9.89
C LYS A 49 -8.84 25.69 -10.71
N SER A 50 -8.11 25.34 -11.77
CA SER A 50 -8.31 24.11 -12.52
C SER A 50 -8.29 22.94 -11.55
N LYS A 51 -9.32 22.09 -11.58
CA LYS A 51 -9.32 20.80 -10.86
C LYS A 51 -9.41 19.71 -11.90
N TYR A 52 -8.78 18.57 -11.65
CA TYR A 52 -8.74 17.45 -12.59
C TYR A 52 -9.27 16.17 -11.95
N HIS A 53 -9.71 15.25 -12.80
CA HIS A 53 -10.04 13.87 -12.46
C HIS A 53 -9.57 12.93 -13.56
N PHE A 54 -9.49 11.65 -13.23
CA PHE A 54 -9.29 10.60 -14.22
C PHE A 54 -10.65 10.16 -14.78
N LEU A 55 -10.75 10.02 -16.10
CA LEU A 55 -11.96 9.57 -16.80
C LEU A 55 -11.66 8.30 -17.60
N SER A 56 -12.42 7.24 -17.35
CA SER A 56 -12.35 6.01 -18.15
C SER A 56 -12.76 6.27 -19.60
N GLN A 57 -12.11 5.63 -20.55
CA GLN A 57 -12.58 5.57 -21.94
C GLN A 57 -13.70 4.54 -22.11
N GLU A 58 -13.74 3.52 -21.25
CA GLU A 58 -14.79 2.50 -21.19
C GLU A 58 -16.01 2.98 -20.39
N THR A 59 -17.16 2.40 -20.71
CA THR A 59 -18.43 2.70 -20.03
C THR A 59 -18.70 1.75 -18.86
N ALA A 60 -19.42 2.25 -17.85
CA ALA A 60 -19.93 1.46 -16.73
C ALA A 60 -21.22 0.68 -17.07
N LYS A 61 -21.64 0.69 -18.34
CA LYS A 61 -22.93 0.13 -18.74
C LYS A 61 -23.01 -1.34 -18.31
N ASP A 62 -24.14 -1.69 -17.69
CA ASP A 62 -24.44 -3.05 -17.20
C ASP A 62 -23.46 -3.58 -16.13
N ASN A 63 -22.61 -2.73 -15.54
CA ASN A 63 -21.72 -3.13 -14.46
C ASN A 63 -22.42 -2.97 -13.09
N PRO A 64 -22.81 -4.07 -12.41
CA PRO A 64 -23.58 -4.02 -11.17
C PRO A 64 -22.78 -3.49 -9.97
N ILE A 65 -21.45 -3.50 -10.04
CA ILE A 65 -20.59 -2.94 -9.00
C ILE A 65 -20.55 -1.42 -9.16
N LEU A 66 -20.26 -0.94 -10.37
CA LEU A 66 -20.17 0.49 -10.67
C LEU A 66 -21.51 1.22 -10.56
N GLY A 67 -22.62 0.54 -10.85
CA GLY A 67 -23.97 1.08 -10.68
C GLY A 67 -24.28 1.56 -9.25
N LYS A 68 -23.52 1.10 -8.24
CA LYS A 68 -23.63 1.59 -6.85
C LYS A 68 -23.02 2.98 -6.64
N TYR A 69 -22.32 3.50 -7.63
CA TYR A 69 -21.54 4.74 -7.59
C TYR A 69 -22.01 5.75 -8.64
N GLU A 70 -23.33 5.93 -8.81
CA GLU A 70 -23.92 6.81 -9.85
C GLU A 70 -23.30 8.21 -9.92
N LYS A 71 -22.91 8.81 -8.78
CA LYS A 71 -22.25 10.13 -8.74
C LYS A 71 -20.89 10.19 -9.44
N ASN A 72 -20.27 9.03 -9.66
CA ASN A 72 -19.01 8.88 -10.38
C ASN A 72 -19.22 8.53 -11.86
N ILE A 73 -20.46 8.40 -12.33
CA ILE A 73 -20.79 8.08 -13.71
C ILE A 73 -21.21 9.37 -14.43
N SER A 74 -20.60 9.68 -15.56
CA SER A 74 -20.98 10.82 -16.41
C SER A 74 -22.21 10.51 -17.27
N GLN A 75 -22.75 11.53 -17.94
CA GLN A 75 -23.92 11.40 -18.81
C GLN A 75 -23.71 10.39 -19.96
N ASP A 76 -22.48 10.21 -20.42
CA ASP A 76 -22.08 9.22 -21.42
C ASP A 76 -21.72 7.84 -20.82
N ASN A 77 -22.12 7.58 -19.56
CA ASN A 77 -21.84 6.37 -18.79
C ASN A 77 -20.35 6.09 -18.54
N LYS A 78 -19.44 7.05 -18.71
CA LYS A 78 -18.03 6.89 -18.34
C LYS A 78 -17.81 7.08 -16.85
N VAL A 79 -16.74 6.49 -16.33
CA VAL A 79 -16.43 6.49 -14.89
C VAL A 79 -15.38 7.54 -14.56
N LYS A 80 -15.69 8.40 -13.60
CA LYS A 80 -14.82 9.43 -13.03
C LYS A 80 -14.18 8.95 -11.74
N PHE A 81 -12.86 9.05 -11.65
CA PHE A 81 -12.09 8.80 -10.44
C PHE A 81 -11.23 10.01 -10.09
N LYS A 82 -11.38 10.52 -8.87
CA LYS A 82 -10.56 11.63 -8.36
C LYS A 82 -9.69 11.14 -7.22
N SER A 83 -8.38 11.05 -7.46
CA SER A 83 -7.45 10.73 -6.39
C SER A 83 -7.38 11.89 -5.38
N ARG A 84 -7.28 11.54 -4.09
CA ARG A 84 -7.03 12.48 -3.00
C ARG A 84 -5.69 13.22 -3.15
N TYR A 85 -4.75 12.65 -3.89
CA TYR A 85 -3.37 13.12 -4.01
C TYR A 85 -3.05 13.72 -5.38
N LEU A 86 -4.07 14.05 -6.17
CA LEU A 86 -3.84 14.92 -7.33
C LEU A 86 -3.33 16.29 -6.86
N PRO A 87 -2.34 16.88 -7.56
CA PRO A 87 -1.77 16.43 -8.84
C PRO A 87 -0.59 15.44 -8.73
N SER A 88 -0.05 15.17 -7.53
CA SER A 88 1.14 14.32 -7.34
C SER A 88 1.01 12.91 -7.92
N ASP A 89 -0.18 12.30 -7.83
CA ASP A 89 -0.40 10.96 -8.41
C ASP A 89 -0.30 10.97 -9.94
N TYR A 90 -0.74 12.04 -10.61
CA TYR A 90 -0.59 12.20 -12.07
C TYR A 90 0.89 12.19 -12.48
N PHE A 91 1.73 12.97 -11.79
CA PHE A 91 3.17 12.99 -12.06
C PHE A 91 3.84 11.66 -11.75
N SER A 92 3.37 10.94 -10.74
CA SER A 92 3.86 9.58 -10.42
C SER A 92 3.56 8.61 -11.56
N ILE A 93 2.34 8.67 -12.10
CA ILE A 93 1.90 7.86 -13.24
C ILE A 93 2.72 8.22 -14.49
N LEU A 94 2.87 9.50 -14.82
CA LEU A 94 3.63 9.96 -15.98
C LEU A 94 5.09 9.51 -15.92
N ASN A 95 5.79 9.78 -14.81
CA ASN A 95 7.19 9.39 -14.63
C ASN A 95 7.39 7.88 -14.76
N THR A 96 6.44 7.11 -14.24
CA THR A 96 6.45 5.65 -14.34
C THR A 96 6.34 5.21 -15.80
N PHE A 97 5.37 5.74 -16.55
CA PHE A 97 5.18 5.33 -17.93
C PHE A 97 6.31 5.80 -18.85
N VAL A 98 6.86 7.00 -18.65
CA VAL A 98 8.06 7.44 -19.38
C VAL A 98 9.24 6.51 -19.12
N PHE A 99 9.39 5.99 -17.90
CA PHE A 99 10.40 4.97 -17.62
C PHE A 99 10.10 3.65 -18.34
N LEU A 100 8.85 3.18 -18.28
CA LEU A 100 8.42 1.90 -18.84
C LEU A 100 8.20 1.90 -20.36
N GLU A 101 8.21 3.05 -21.03
CA GLU A 101 8.06 3.14 -22.48
C GLU A 101 9.24 2.50 -23.24
N ASP A 102 10.37 2.30 -22.55
CA ASP A 102 11.54 1.61 -23.10
C ASP A 102 11.10 0.28 -23.73
N GLU A 103 11.60 0.00 -24.94
CA GLU A 103 11.16 -1.12 -25.77
C GLU A 103 11.24 -2.46 -25.02
N LYS A 104 12.24 -2.61 -24.14
CA LYS A 104 12.41 -3.81 -23.32
C LYS A 104 11.30 -4.03 -22.29
N TYR A 105 10.62 -2.97 -21.85
CA TYR A 105 9.53 -3.05 -20.88
C TYR A 105 8.15 -2.94 -21.52
N GLY A 106 7.99 -2.16 -22.59
CA GLY A 106 6.75 -2.06 -23.35
C GLY A 106 5.54 -1.65 -22.51
N PHE A 107 5.72 -0.68 -21.60
CA PHE A 107 4.74 -0.23 -20.61
C PHE A 107 4.31 -1.30 -19.57
N GLU A 108 5.06 -2.40 -19.42
CA GLU A 108 4.75 -3.46 -18.47
C GLU A 108 5.61 -3.38 -17.20
N PHE A 109 4.96 -3.12 -16.06
CA PHE A 109 5.59 -3.20 -14.74
C PHE A 109 6.24 -4.57 -14.48
N THR A 110 5.60 -5.65 -14.92
CA THR A 110 6.11 -7.02 -14.70
C THR A 110 7.38 -7.28 -15.49
N GLY A 111 7.57 -6.64 -16.66
CA GLY A 111 8.82 -6.68 -17.40
C GLY A 111 9.98 -6.09 -16.59
N PHE A 112 9.78 -4.87 -16.08
CA PHE A 112 10.76 -4.20 -15.21
C PHE A 112 11.09 -5.01 -13.95
N ILE A 113 10.05 -5.44 -13.21
CA ILE A 113 10.25 -6.18 -11.96
C ILE A 113 10.99 -7.49 -12.22
N SER A 114 10.66 -8.18 -13.32
CA SER A 114 11.31 -9.46 -13.67
C SER A 114 12.79 -9.28 -13.97
N GLU A 115 13.15 -8.29 -14.79
CA GLU A 115 14.55 -7.96 -15.09
C GLU A 115 15.30 -7.60 -13.81
N PHE A 116 14.73 -6.72 -12.98
CA PHE A 116 15.34 -6.29 -11.74
C PHE A 116 15.61 -7.46 -10.79
N LEU A 117 14.62 -8.34 -10.60
CA LEU A 117 14.73 -9.49 -9.72
C LEU A 117 15.76 -10.49 -10.24
N ASN A 118 15.81 -10.76 -11.55
CA ASN A 118 16.81 -11.65 -12.14
C ASN A 118 18.24 -11.12 -11.92
N ASN A 119 18.45 -9.82 -12.10
CA ASN A 119 19.75 -9.18 -11.91
C ASN A 119 20.19 -9.11 -10.44
N ASN A 120 19.26 -9.25 -9.49
CA ASN A 120 19.51 -9.12 -8.06
C ASN A 120 19.18 -10.39 -7.26
N LYS A 121 18.96 -11.53 -7.92
CA LYS A 121 18.44 -12.75 -7.26
C LYS A 121 19.34 -13.29 -6.14
N ASP A 122 20.64 -13.05 -6.24
CA ASP A 122 21.65 -13.48 -5.27
C ASP A 122 21.97 -12.40 -4.21
N LYS A 123 21.27 -11.27 -4.22
CA LYS A 123 21.47 -10.17 -3.27
C LYS A 123 20.56 -10.31 -2.06
N ASP A 124 21.09 -9.98 -0.89
CA ASP A 124 20.30 -9.88 0.33
C ASP A 124 19.25 -8.77 0.25
N ASN A 125 18.18 -8.93 1.04
CA ASN A 125 17.10 -7.95 1.17
C ASN A 125 16.39 -7.63 -0.16
N ILE A 126 16.17 -8.65 -0.99
CA ILE A 126 15.59 -8.52 -2.33
C ILE A 126 14.26 -7.73 -2.36
N ILE A 127 13.41 -7.85 -1.34
CA ILE A 127 12.15 -7.12 -1.27
C ILE A 127 12.40 -5.63 -0.98
N LYS A 128 13.32 -5.29 -0.09
CA LYS A 128 13.68 -3.88 0.17
C LYS A 128 14.33 -3.25 -1.05
N ARG A 129 15.15 -4.01 -1.77
CA ARG A 129 15.75 -3.60 -3.05
C ARG A 129 14.68 -3.38 -4.12
N LEU A 130 13.69 -4.26 -4.22
CA LEU A 130 12.54 -4.10 -5.12
C LEU A 130 11.72 -2.85 -4.77
N ILE A 131 11.42 -2.63 -3.49
CA ILE A 131 10.73 -1.42 -3.01
C ILE A 131 11.52 -0.17 -3.41
N PHE A 132 12.84 -0.18 -3.25
CA PHE A 132 13.69 0.93 -3.67
C PHE A 132 13.65 1.16 -5.18
N ALA A 133 13.74 0.10 -5.99
CA ALA A 133 13.66 0.20 -7.44
C ALA A 133 12.30 0.74 -7.91
N LEU A 134 11.20 0.27 -7.32
CA LEU A 134 9.85 0.77 -7.60
C LEU A 134 9.68 2.23 -7.16
N TYR A 135 10.26 2.61 -6.01
CA TYR A 135 10.33 3.99 -5.57
C TYR A 135 11.08 4.86 -6.58
N LEU A 136 12.21 4.39 -7.11
CA LEU A 136 13.00 5.12 -8.10
C LEU A 136 12.21 5.40 -9.37
N ILE A 137 11.48 4.43 -9.91
CA ILE A 137 10.73 4.68 -11.15
C ILE A 137 9.46 5.49 -10.91
N THR A 138 8.85 5.38 -9.72
CA THR A 138 7.52 5.96 -9.44
C THR A 138 7.55 7.28 -8.70
N TYR A 139 8.33 7.41 -7.61
CA TYR A 139 8.18 8.50 -6.62
C TYR A 139 9.43 9.36 -6.42
N TYR A 140 10.59 8.89 -6.88
CA TYR A 140 11.84 9.64 -6.78
C TYR A 140 11.71 11.02 -7.45
N GLU A 141 12.21 12.06 -6.78
CA GLU A 141 12.19 13.47 -7.25
C GLU A 141 10.81 14.07 -7.61
N ILE A 142 9.68 13.49 -7.17
CA ILE A 142 8.35 14.07 -7.43
C ILE A 142 8.08 15.38 -6.68
N GLY A 143 8.75 15.56 -5.53
CA GLY A 143 8.48 16.61 -4.56
C GLY A 143 7.52 16.15 -3.47
N THR A 144 7.31 17.00 -2.45
CA THR A 144 6.35 16.74 -1.37
C THR A 144 4.93 17.14 -1.80
N GLN A 145 3.93 16.57 -1.15
CA GLN A 145 2.52 16.94 -1.39
C GLN A 145 2.34 18.46 -1.19
N GLY A 146 1.88 19.16 -2.23
CA GLY A 146 1.69 20.62 -2.22
C GLY A 146 2.73 21.42 -3.01
N THR A 147 3.83 20.82 -3.48
CA THR A 147 4.80 21.53 -4.35
C THR A 147 4.36 21.59 -5.82
N ARG A 148 3.42 20.73 -6.22
CA ARG A 148 2.87 20.66 -7.57
C ARG A 148 1.46 21.23 -7.58
N SER A 149 1.17 22.08 -8.55
CA SER A 149 -0.17 22.65 -8.72
C SER A 149 -0.91 21.96 -9.88
N TYR A 150 -2.21 22.22 -9.98
CA TYR A 150 -3.00 21.68 -11.10
C TYR A 150 -2.63 22.34 -12.43
N GLU A 151 -2.17 23.57 -12.40
CA GLU A 151 -1.67 24.31 -13.56
C GLU A 151 -0.40 23.67 -14.12
N ASP A 152 0.41 23.00 -13.29
CA ASP A 152 1.57 22.24 -13.78
C ASP A 152 1.15 21.08 -14.68
N MET A 153 -0.05 20.52 -14.51
CA MET A 153 -0.53 19.40 -15.34
C MET A 153 -0.79 19.82 -16.80
N GLU A 154 -1.11 21.10 -17.04
CA GLU A 154 -1.37 21.66 -18.38
C GLU A 154 -0.09 21.70 -19.24
N LYS A 155 1.10 21.72 -18.61
CA LYS A 155 2.41 21.75 -19.27
C LYS A 155 2.88 20.35 -19.68
N PHE A 156 2.04 19.60 -20.40
CA PHE A 156 2.28 18.18 -20.68
C PHE A 156 3.66 17.90 -21.29
N ASN A 157 4.05 18.61 -22.35
CA ASN A 157 5.33 18.40 -23.03
C ASN A 157 6.53 18.68 -22.11
N ASP A 158 6.53 19.80 -21.39
CA ASP A 158 7.59 20.14 -20.43
C ASP A 158 7.72 19.06 -19.32
N ASN A 159 6.59 18.48 -18.93
CA ASN A 159 6.56 17.41 -17.93
C ASN A 159 7.13 16.10 -18.49
N VAL A 160 6.86 15.77 -19.76
CA VAL A 160 7.46 14.62 -20.46
C VAL A 160 8.98 14.82 -20.56
N ASP A 161 9.45 15.98 -21.00
CA ASP A 161 10.88 16.30 -21.10
C ASP A 161 11.58 16.18 -19.73
N SER A 162 10.93 16.69 -18.68
CA SER A 162 11.42 16.56 -17.30
C SER A 162 11.48 15.10 -16.84
N ALA A 163 10.49 14.29 -17.22
CA ALA A 163 10.43 12.87 -16.90
C ALA A 163 11.51 12.06 -17.65
N ILE A 164 11.86 12.45 -18.89
CA ILE A 164 12.95 11.85 -19.67
C ILE A 164 14.30 12.13 -18.99
N ILE A 165 14.58 13.40 -18.62
CA ILE A 165 15.81 13.76 -17.89
C ILE A 165 15.92 12.96 -16.57
N ARG A 166 14.79 12.81 -15.88
CA ARG A 166 14.71 12.01 -14.65
C ARG A 166 14.96 10.52 -14.93
N LYS A 167 14.39 9.96 -16.00
CA LYS A 167 14.60 8.56 -16.42
C LYS A 167 16.08 8.26 -16.60
N ASP A 168 16.85 9.16 -17.20
CA ASP A 168 18.30 8.96 -17.37
C ASP A 168 19.05 8.86 -16.03
N LYS A 169 18.70 9.73 -15.06
CA LYS A 169 19.25 9.64 -13.70
C LYS A 169 18.89 8.31 -13.04
N VAL A 170 17.63 7.88 -13.17
CA VAL A 170 17.16 6.62 -12.58
C VAL A 170 17.86 5.42 -13.23
N ASN A 171 18.02 5.40 -14.55
CA ASN A 171 18.76 4.37 -15.27
C ASN A 171 20.22 4.31 -14.82
N LYS A 172 20.86 5.47 -14.61
CA LYS A 172 22.23 5.56 -14.09
C LYS A 172 22.35 4.91 -12.70
N ILE A 173 21.43 5.22 -11.78
CA ILE A 173 21.37 4.60 -10.45
C ILE A 173 21.10 3.09 -10.53
N LEU A 174 20.15 2.65 -11.36
CA LEU A 174 19.74 1.24 -11.44
C LEU A 174 20.80 0.34 -12.08
N ASN A 175 21.56 0.86 -13.05
CA ASN A 175 22.50 0.07 -13.84
C ASN A 175 23.95 0.16 -13.34
N THR A 176 24.26 1.06 -12.40
CA THR A 176 25.60 1.19 -11.82
C THR A 176 25.62 0.62 -10.41
N SER A 177 26.33 -0.50 -10.20
CA SER A 177 26.33 -1.19 -8.90
C SER A 177 26.76 -0.28 -7.74
N GLU A 178 27.76 0.59 -7.94
CA GLU A 178 28.23 1.52 -6.91
C GLU A 178 27.14 2.55 -6.54
N GLU A 179 26.55 3.20 -7.54
CA GLU A 179 25.52 4.21 -7.31
C GLU A 179 24.24 3.61 -6.73
N PHE A 180 23.87 2.41 -7.18
CA PHE A 180 22.74 1.68 -6.61
C PHE A 180 22.93 1.49 -5.11
N GLU A 181 24.08 0.96 -4.67
CA GLU A 181 24.31 0.69 -3.25
C GLU A 181 24.40 1.97 -2.41
N ILE A 182 24.98 3.05 -2.97
CA ILE A 182 25.02 4.37 -2.32
C ILE A 182 23.61 4.90 -2.10
N GLU A 183 22.79 4.95 -3.15
CA GLU A 183 21.43 5.49 -3.08
C GLU A 183 20.48 4.57 -2.29
N TYR A 184 20.65 3.26 -2.41
CA TYR A 184 19.91 2.27 -1.61
C TYR A 184 20.21 2.44 -0.12
N SER A 185 21.47 2.62 0.25
CA SER A 185 21.87 2.87 1.64
C SER A 185 21.26 4.16 2.20
N LYS A 186 21.20 5.23 1.41
CA LYS A 186 20.52 6.48 1.77
C LYS A 186 19.01 6.25 1.92
N PHE A 187 18.41 5.52 0.99
CA PHE A 187 16.99 5.18 0.98
C PHE A 187 16.58 4.43 2.24
N LEU A 188 17.32 3.39 2.64
CA LEU A 188 17.05 2.61 3.86
C LEU A 188 17.10 3.47 5.12
N LYS A 189 18.01 4.44 5.19
CA LYS A 189 18.15 5.31 6.37
C LYS A 189 17.05 6.37 6.46
N GLN A 190 16.65 6.94 5.32
CA GLN A 190 15.88 8.19 5.31
C GLN A 190 14.45 8.04 4.79
N LYS A 191 14.23 7.14 3.82
CA LYS A 191 13.01 7.17 2.99
C LYS A 191 12.17 5.92 3.07
N ILE A 192 12.72 4.75 3.41
CA ILE A 192 11.97 3.49 3.40
C ILE A 192 10.69 3.57 4.26
N PHE A 193 10.78 4.17 5.45
CA PHE A 193 9.66 4.33 6.38
C PHE A 193 8.57 5.31 5.89
N SER A 194 8.84 6.12 4.87
CA SER A 194 7.85 7.00 4.24
C SER A 194 7.26 6.41 2.94
N GLN A 195 7.79 5.29 2.43
CA GLN A 195 7.31 4.64 1.20
C GLN A 195 6.17 3.64 1.44
N LYS A 196 5.17 4.07 2.22
CA LYS A 196 4.05 3.21 2.66
C LYS A 196 3.29 2.61 1.47
N ARG A 197 3.03 3.40 0.43
CA ARG A 197 2.30 2.94 -0.76
C ARG A 197 3.07 1.88 -1.53
N THR A 198 4.36 2.09 -1.77
CA THR A 198 5.21 1.10 -2.45
C THR A 198 5.30 -0.19 -1.64
N CYS A 199 5.49 -0.09 -0.31
CA CYS A 199 5.49 -1.26 0.57
C CYS A 199 4.15 -2.01 0.51
N CYS A 200 3.02 -1.30 0.57
CA CYS A 200 1.68 -1.90 0.45
C CYS A 200 1.47 -2.57 -0.91
N SER A 201 1.85 -1.93 -2.03
CA SER A 201 1.74 -2.54 -3.36
C SER A 201 2.54 -3.83 -3.47
N VAL A 202 3.79 -3.83 -3.01
CA VAL A 202 4.65 -5.04 -3.03
C VAL A 202 4.08 -6.14 -2.13
N ARG A 203 3.59 -5.77 -0.94
CA ARG A 203 2.89 -6.70 -0.05
C ARG A 203 1.67 -7.30 -0.75
N ASP A 204 0.84 -6.48 -1.38
CA ASP A 204 -0.41 -6.92 -2.00
C ASP A 204 -0.12 -7.92 -3.13
N TYR A 205 0.92 -7.68 -3.92
CA TYR A 205 1.40 -8.63 -4.93
C TYR A 205 1.91 -9.96 -4.32
N ILE A 206 2.57 -9.95 -3.16
CA ILE A 206 3.23 -11.13 -2.58
C ILE A 206 2.33 -11.91 -1.62
N LYS A 207 1.34 -11.26 -0.99
CA LYS A 207 0.56 -11.84 0.12
C LYS A 207 -0.93 -12.03 -0.20
N PHE A 208 -1.54 -11.13 -0.97
CA PHE A 208 -3.01 -11.12 -1.07
C PHE A 208 -3.50 -12.08 -2.16
N PRO A 209 -4.38 -13.04 -1.84
CA PRO A 209 -4.85 -14.06 -2.79
C PRO A 209 -5.44 -13.47 -4.08
N GLU A 210 -6.07 -12.29 -4.00
CA GLU A 210 -6.67 -11.62 -5.15
C GLU A 210 -5.66 -11.21 -6.23
N PHE A 211 -4.38 -11.02 -5.86
CA PHE A 211 -3.33 -10.57 -6.78
C PHE A 211 -2.19 -11.57 -6.92
N ASN A 212 -1.98 -12.41 -5.91
CA ASN A 212 -0.78 -13.23 -5.77
C ASN A 212 -0.53 -14.15 -6.96
N ASP A 213 -1.56 -14.92 -7.33
CA ASP A 213 -1.46 -15.91 -8.39
C ASP A 213 -1.22 -15.22 -9.74
N TYR A 214 -1.96 -14.14 -10.04
CA TYR A 214 -1.77 -13.36 -11.26
C TYR A 214 -0.37 -12.76 -11.36
N PHE A 215 0.16 -12.23 -10.25
CA PHE A 215 1.48 -11.64 -10.23
C PHE A 215 2.57 -12.69 -10.41
N LYS A 216 2.47 -13.82 -9.70
CA LYS A 216 3.39 -14.95 -9.83
C LYS A 216 3.41 -15.51 -11.26
N GLU A 217 2.24 -15.75 -11.85
CA GLU A 217 2.13 -16.22 -13.24
C GLU A 217 2.73 -15.22 -14.24
N ALA A 218 2.56 -13.92 -14.00
CA ALA A 218 3.14 -12.90 -14.86
C ALA A 218 4.68 -12.90 -14.79
N LEU A 219 5.26 -13.09 -13.60
CA LEU A 219 6.70 -13.24 -13.43
C LEU A 219 7.23 -14.54 -14.06
N GLU A 220 6.50 -15.65 -13.93
CA GLU A 220 6.83 -16.93 -14.59
C GLU A 220 6.87 -16.77 -16.11
N ARG A 221 5.87 -16.09 -16.69
CA ARG A 221 5.81 -15.79 -18.13
C ARG A 221 6.97 -14.90 -18.60
N LYS A 222 7.56 -14.11 -17.71
CA LYS A 222 8.74 -13.29 -17.97
C LYS A 222 10.07 -14.03 -17.72
N GLY A 223 10.02 -15.33 -17.41
CA GLY A 223 11.20 -16.19 -17.32
C GLY A 223 11.83 -16.27 -15.93
N LEU A 224 11.15 -15.83 -14.86
CA LEU A 224 11.66 -16.05 -13.51
C LEU A 224 11.60 -17.54 -13.14
N GLU A 225 12.71 -18.05 -12.61
CA GLU A 225 12.81 -19.44 -12.19
C GLU A 225 11.81 -19.77 -11.06
N LYS A 226 11.08 -20.88 -11.21
CA LYS A 226 10.12 -21.34 -10.19
C LYS A 226 10.73 -21.50 -8.80
N LYS A 227 12.02 -21.87 -8.72
CA LYS A 227 12.75 -21.98 -7.45
C LYS A 227 12.88 -20.61 -6.76
N PHE A 228 13.24 -19.57 -7.51
CA PHE A 228 13.34 -18.22 -6.99
C PHE A 228 11.97 -17.61 -6.65
N LEU A 229 10.93 -17.95 -7.41
CA LEU A 229 9.57 -17.54 -7.04
C LEU A 229 9.15 -18.17 -5.71
N LYS A 230 9.47 -19.45 -5.46
CA LYS A 230 9.19 -20.05 -4.14
C LYS A 230 9.85 -19.28 -3.00
N THR A 231 11.04 -18.70 -3.20
CA THR A 231 11.69 -17.85 -2.19
C THR A 231 11.06 -16.46 -2.10
N LEU A 232 10.67 -15.86 -3.22
CA LEU A 232 10.04 -14.53 -3.24
C LEU A 232 8.68 -14.52 -2.54
N PHE A 233 7.91 -15.60 -2.68
CA PHE A 233 6.57 -15.75 -2.13
C PHE A 233 6.55 -16.50 -0.78
N ASN A 234 7.69 -16.56 -0.09
CA ASN A 234 7.79 -17.15 1.24
C ASN A 234 7.64 -16.10 2.36
N LYS A 235 7.58 -16.57 3.60
CA LYS A 235 7.45 -15.71 4.79
C LYS A 235 8.69 -14.84 5.03
N ASP A 236 9.89 -15.31 4.70
CA ASP A 236 11.14 -14.54 4.88
C ASP A 236 11.13 -13.26 4.02
N SER A 237 10.52 -13.32 2.84
CA SER A 237 10.29 -12.14 1.99
C SER A 237 9.34 -11.15 2.66
N LEU A 238 8.30 -11.63 3.37
CA LEU A 238 7.40 -10.76 4.14
C LEU A 238 8.09 -10.11 5.35
N ALA A 239 9.11 -10.74 5.94
CA ALA A 239 9.90 -10.16 7.03
C ALA A 239 10.71 -8.92 6.61
N GLN A 240 10.93 -8.75 5.30
CA GLN A 240 11.63 -7.60 4.73
C GLN A 240 10.71 -6.39 4.51
N LEU A 241 9.40 -6.59 4.50
CA LEU A 241 8.43 -5.49 4.40
C LEU A 241 8.52 -4.61 5.64
N GLU A 242 8.38 -3.30 5.44
CA GLU A 242 8.22 -2.37 6.54
C GLU A 242 6.77 -2.26 6.98
N LEU A 243 6.57 -1.92 8.26
CA LEU A 243 5.27 -1.56 8.80
C LEU A 243 4.72 -0.35 8.04
N PRO A 244 3.54 -0.46 7.41
CA PRO A 244 2.92 0.69 6.78
C PRO A 244 2.40 1.62 7.89
N GLY A 245 3.25 2.53 8.36
CA GLY A 245 2.85 3.39 9.47
C GLY A 245 1.62 4.23 9.09
N ASP A 246 0.47 4.14 9.75
CA ASP A 246 -0.63 5.10 9.49
C ASP A 246 -0.47 6.38 10.36
N VAL A 247 -1.18 7.46 10.03
CA VAL A 247 -1.33 8.66 10.89
C VAL A 247 -1.86 8.26 12.27
N TRP A 248 -2.67 7.20 12.31
CA TRP A 248 -3.17 6.58 13.54
C TRP A 248 -2.06 6.07 14.49
N ASN A 249 -0.87 5.73 13.99
CA ASN A 249 0.29 5.39 14.83
C ASN A 249 0.80 6.56 15.66
N ASN A 250 0.50 7.81 15.27
CA ASN A 250 0.89 9.00 16.02
C ASN A 250 -0.13 9.36 17.11
N ASN A 251 -1.17 8.54 17.32
CA ASN A 251 -2.10 8.75 18.41
C ASN A 251 -1.41 8.38 19.74
N LYS A 252 -1.31 9.34 20.66
CA LYS A 252 -0.60 9.15 21.93
C LYS A 252 -1.19 8.00 22.77
N GLN A 253 -2.52 7.85 22.80
CA GLN A 253 -3.16 6.74 23.52
C GLN A 253 -2.79 5.38 22.93
N PHE A 254 -2.60 5.32 21.60
CA PHE A 254 -2.15 4.12 20.92
C PHE A 254 -0.68 3.81 21.23
N SER A 255 0.21 4.79 21.15
CA SER A 255 1.61 4.62 21.53
C SER A 255 1.74 4.24 23.01
N ASP A 256 1.02 4.91 23.91
CA ASP A 256 1.06 4.64 25.35
C ASP A 256 0.58 3.20 25.64
N CYS A 257 -0.51 2.73 25.02
CA CYS A 257 -0.95 1.34 25.18
C CYS A 257 0.10 0.31 24.68
N ILE A 258 0.71 0.56 23.52
CA ILE A 258 1.67 -0.37 22.91
C ILE A 258 2.99 -0.38 23.68
N LEU A 259 3.46 0.80 24.07
CA LEU A 259 4.77 1.03 24.69
C LEU A 259 4.74 1.00 26.22
N LYS A 260 3.57 0.87 26.86
CA LYS A 260 3.46 0.72 28.32
C LYS A 260 4.41 -0.35 28.86
N ASP A 261 5.14 -0.09 29.93
CA ASP A 261 6.11 -0.99 30.56
C ASP A 261 7.24 -1.44 29.61
N THR A 262 7.55 -0.66 28.56
CA THR A 262 8.68 -0.91 27.64
C THR A 262 9.80 0.08 27.91
N ALA A 263 10.57 -0.18 28.98
CA ALA A 263 11.57 0.76 29.53
C ALA A 263 12.55 1.36 28.50
N SER A 264 12.84 0.68 27.39
CA SER A 264 13.72 1.18 26.32
C SER A 264 13.05 2.05 25.25
N TYR A 265 11.72 2.15 25.25
CA TYR A 265 10.94 2.84 24.22
C TYR A 265 9.95 3.88 24.77
N GLU A 266 9.68 3.87 26.09
CA GLU A 266 8.86 4.89 26.76
C GLU A 266 9.53 6.27 26.83
N GLU A 267 10.87 6.34 26.75
CA GLU A 267 11.62 7.59 26.89
C GLU A 267 11.89 8.30 25.55
N ASP A 268 11.59 7.68 24.41
CA ASP A 268 11.84 8.24 23.06
C ASP A 268 10.54 8.68 22.37
N ASP A 269 10.01 9.81 22.84
CA ASP A 269 8.85 10.50 22.24
C ASP A 269 9.12 11.03 20.81
N SER A 270 10.38 11.00 20.33
CA SER A 270 10.79 11.57 19.05
C SER A 270 10.79 10.57 17.90
N THR A 271 10.92 9.28 18.19
CA THR A 271 11.00 8.23 17.18
C THR A 271 9.60 7.78 16.73
N PRO A 272 9.30 7.80 15.42
CA PRO A 272 8.04 7.29 14.89
C PRO A 272 7.79 5.82 15.30
N LEU A 273 6.55 5.52 15.72
CA LEU A 273 6.16 4.19 16.23
C LEU A 273 6.48 3.04 15.26
N ASN A 274 6.37 3.26 13.94
CA ASN A 274 6.73 2.23 12.96
C ASN A 274 8.23 1.85 13.01
N LYS A 275 9.13 2.77 13.38
CA LYS A 275 10.54 2.46 13.63
C LYS A 275 10.74 1.70 14.94
N ILE A 276 10.00 2.09 15.98
CA ILE A 276 10.02 1.40 17.28
C ILE A 276 9.59 -0.05 17.13
N VAL A 277 8.45 -0.30 16.49
CA VAL A 277 7.93 -1.66 16.27
C VAL A 277 8.86 -2.46 15.36
N ARG A 278 9.48 -1.84 14.33
CA ARG A 278 10.50 -2.53 13.51
C ARG A 278 11.70 -2.96 14.36
N LYS A 279 12.23 -2.06 15.19
CA LYS A 279 13.35 -2.37 16.09
C LYS A 279 12.98 -3.48 17.07
N PHE A 280 11.80 -3.38 17.68
CA PHE A 280 11.29 -4.41 18.59
C PHE A 280 11.20 -5.78 17.90
N TYR A 281 10.68 -5.85 16.67
CA TYR A 281 10.67 -7.11 15.91
C TYR A 281 12.09 -7.64 15.70
N GLU A 282 13.04 -6.82 15.25
CA GLU A 282 14.43 -7.27 15.00
C GLU A 282 15.10 -7.82 16.26
N ASP A 283 14.89 -7.14 17.40
CA ASP A 283 15.45 -7.55 18.69
C ASP A 283 14.84 -8.88 19.19
N ASN A 284 13.58 -9.19 18.80
CA ASN A 284 12.82 -10.34 19.30
C ASN A 284 12.53 -11.43 18.25
N LYS A 285 12.98 -11.29 17.00
CA LYS A 285 12.64 -12.24 15.92
C LYS A 285 13.04 -13.70 16.19
N HIS A 286 14.00 -13.91 17.09
CA HIS A 286 14.47 -15.24 17.51
C HIS A 286 13.46 -16.01 18.38
N ILE A 287 12.47 -15.34 18.97
CA ILE A 287 11.36 -15.95 19.75
C ILE A 287 10.00 -15.82 19.03
N ILE A 288 9.99 -15.28 17.82
CA ILE A 288 8.79 -15.11 17.00
C ILE A 288 8.81 -16.23 15.95
N ASP A 289 8.28 -17.39 16.30
CA ASP A 289 8.36 -18.61 15.48
C ASP A 289 7.66 -18.48 14.11
N ASP A 290 6.53 -17.76 14.05
CA ASP A 290 5.74 -17.59 12.81
C ASP A 290 5.14 -16.19 12.68
N GLY A 291 6.01 -15.18 12.60
CA GLY A 291 5.58 -13.79 12.44
C GLY A 291 6.53 -12.90 11.65
N TYR A 292 6.00 -11.81 11.10
CA TYR A 292 6.75 -10.78 10.36
C TYR A 292 6.29 -9.36 10.76
N PRO A 293 7.11 -8.32 10.53
CA PRO A 293 6.89 -6.99 11.10
C PRO A 293 5.50 -6.41 10.80
N GLU A 294 5.00 -6.57 9.57
CA GLU A 294 3.69 -6.04 9.17
C GLU A 294 2.53 -6.58 10.02
N GLN A 295 2.61 -7.78 10.60
CA GLN A 295 1.56 -8.31 11.48
C GLN A 295 1.48 -7.60 12.84
N PHE A 296 2.50 -6.82 13.19
CA PHE A 296 2.48 -5.94 14.35
C PHE A 296 1.82 -4.59 14.04
N ASP A 297 1.45 -4.34 12.77
CA ASP A 297 0.63 -3.18 12.39
C ASP A 297 -0.81 -3.40 12.82
N VAL A 298 -1.06 -3.11 14.10
CA VAL A 298 -2.40 -3.13 14.68
C VAL A 298 -3.13 -1.81 14.40
N THR A 299 -2.69 -0.96 13.45
CA THR A 299 -3.35 0.33 13.28
C THR A 299 -4.76 0.27 12.72
N PHE A 300 -4.96 -0.49 11.65
CA PHE A 300 -6.22 -0.47 10.91
C PHE A 300 -7.38 -1.11 11.68
N ASP A 301 -7.13 -2.23 12.36
CA ASP A 301 -8.18 -2.95 13.10
C ASP A 301 -8.28 -2.53 14.57
N PHE A 302 -7.20 -1.97 15.15
CA PHE A 302 -7.06 -1.78 16.59
C PHE A 302 -7.05 -0.31 17.03
N VAL A 303 -6.52 0.64 16.24
CA VAL A 303 -6.46 2.07 16.67
C VAL A 303 -7.84 2.66 16.90
N PRO A 304 -8.83 2.51 15.99
CA PRO A 304 -10.17 3.07 16.23
C PRO A 304 -10.81 2.53 17.51
N ARG A 305 -10.42 1.33 17.94
CA ARG A 305 -11.00 0.62 19.09
C ARG A 305 -10.21 0.89 20.39
N MET A 306 -8.89 1.06 20.34
CA MET A 306 -8.10 1.53 21.49
C MET A 306 -8.34 3.01 21.79
N CYS A 307 -8.33 3.88 20.78
CA CYS A 307 -8.50 5.33 20.98
C CYS A 307 -9.91 5.72 21.44
N VAL A 308 -10.91 4.88 21.15
CA VAL A 308 -12.30 5.13 21.58
C VAL A 308 -12.68 4.31 22.82
N MET A 309 -12.06 3.15 23.07
CA MET A 309 -12.52 2.18 24.10
C MET A 309 -11.45 1.70 25.10
N ASN A 310 -10.23 2.26 25.08
CA ASN A 310 -9.18 2.04 26.07
C ASN A 310 -8.74 0.56 26.28
N ASN A 311 -8.85 -0.29 25.25
CA ASN A 311 -8.57 -1.72 25.37
C ASN A 311 -7.10 -2.11 25.08
N CYS A 312 -6.15 -1.67 25.92
CA CYS A 312 -4.74 -2.05 25.79
C CYS A 312 -4.47 -3.55 26.11
N LEU A 313 -5.45 -4.28 26.67
CA LEU A 313 -5.29 -5.66 27.14
C LEU A 313 -4.98 -6.64 26.00
N LEU A 314 -5.21 -6.25 24.75
CA LEU A 314 -5.09 -7.12 23.59
C LEU A 314 -3.84 -6.79 22.74
N CYS A 315 -2.82 -6.15 23.32
CA CYS A 315 -1.62 -5.71 22.60
C CYS A 315 -0.63 -6.88 22.32
N PRO A 316 -0.17 -7.10 21.06
CA PRO A 316 0.89 -8.08 20.74
C PRO A 316 2.21 -7.85 21.45
N ILE A 317 2.63 -6.60 21.65
CA ILE A 317 3.88 -6.28 22.37
C ILE A 317 3.77 -6.68 23.84
N GLY A 318 2.64 -6.38 24.49
CA GLY A 318 2.43 -6.76 25.89
C GLY A 318 2.44 -8.26 26.13
N ARG A 319 2.03 -9.07 25.14
CA ARG A 319 2.14 -10.53 25.20
C ARG A 319 3.60 -10.99 25.19
N LEU A 320 4.40 -10.48 24.25
CA LEU A 320 5.81 -10.89 24.11
C LEU A 320 6.66 -10.51 25.34
N GLN A 321 6.24 -9.48 26.07
CA GLN A 321 6.86 -9.06 27.32
C GLN A 321 6.28 -9.72 28.58
N ASN A 322 5.35 -10.68 28.43
CA ASN A 322 4.67 -11.35 29.55
C ASN A 322 3.98 -10.37 30.53
N ARG A 323 3.37 -9.29 30.03
CA ARG A 323 2.61 -8.36 30.89
C ARG A 323 1.43 -9.09 31.54
N LYS A 324 1.33 -9.01 32.87
CA LYS A 324 0.33 -9.75 33.68
C LYS A 324 -1.12 -9.49 33.29
N GLU A 325 -1.42 -8.32 32.71
CA GLU A 325 -2.77 -7.91 32.31
C GLU A 325 -3.07 -8.19 30.82
N ASN A 326 -2.15 -8.81 30.08
CA ASN A 326 -2.37 -9.08 28.65
C ASN A 326 -3.28 -10.30 28.43
N ASN A 327 -4.35 -10.09 27.65
CA ASN A 327 -5.36 -11.08 27.33
C ASN A 327 -5.31 -11.52 25.85
N LEU A 328 -4.23 -11.26 25.10
CA LEU A 328 -4.15 -11.59 23.67
C LEU A 328 -4.34 -13.09 23.40
N GLU A 329 -3.78 -13.94 24.27
CA GLU A 329 -3.96 -15.41 24.23
C GLU A 329 -5.42 -15.84 24.37
N LYS A 330 -6.26 -14.99 24.97
CA LYS A 330 -7.68 -15.21 25.12
C LYS A 330 -8.46 -14.78 23.87
N ILE A 331 -7.87 -14.46 22.71
CA ILE A 331 -8.62 -14.08 21.49
C ILE A 331 -8.67 -15.19 20.44
N CYS A 332 -8.14 -16.38 20.73
CA CYS A 332 -8.07 -17.48 19.76
C CYS A 332 -9.47 -17.86 19.21
N ILE A 333 -9.60 -17.85 17.88
CA ILE A 333 -10.82 -18.24 17.16
C ILE A 333 -11.08 -19.74 17.42
N ASN A 334 -12.34 -20.10 17.69
CA ASN A 334 -12.82 -21.47 17.92
C ASN A 334 -12.49 -22.13 19.27
N ASN A 335 -12.09 -21.36 20.29
CA ASN A 335 -11.94 -21.90 21.65
C ASN A 335 -12.95 -21.29 22.62
N LYS A 336 -13.77 -22.12 23.26
CA LYS A 336 -14.77 -21.68 24.26
C LYS A 336 -14.16 -21.00 25.50
N LYS A 337 -12.86 -21.16 25.73
CA LYS A 337 -12.10 -20.49 26.81
C LYS A 337 -11.52 -19.14 26.38
N CYS A 338 -11.66 -18.78 25.12
CA CYS A 338 -11.20 -17.52 24.55
C CYS A 338 -12.41 -16.63 24.25
N TYR A 339 -12.22 -15.31 24.24
CA TYR A 339 -13.15 -14.30 23.80
C TYR A 339 -13.54 -14.46 22.33
N CYS A 340 -14.80 -14.18 22.03
CA CYS A 340 -15.30 -14.07 20.68
C CYS A 340 -14.62 -12.89 19.97
N THR A 341 -13.78 -13.18 18.98
CA THR A 341 -13.04 -12.15 18.22
C THR A 341 -13.98 -11.14 17.58
N VAL A 342 -15.18 -11.53 17.15
CA VAL A 342 -16.14 -10.57 16.58
C VAL A 342 -16.78 -9.69 17.68
N ALA A 343 -17.12 -10.22 18.86
CA ALA A 343 -17.71 -9.44 19.96
C ALA A 343 -16.70 -8.49 20.61
N LEU A 344 -15.48 -8.99 20.81
CA LEU A 344 -14.34 -8.22 21.30
C LEU A 344 -13.90 -7.18 20.27
N MET A 345 -13.75 -7.64 19.03
CA MET A 345 -13.68 -6.91 17.76
C MET A 345 -14.63 -5.74 17.73
N ALA A 346 -15.86 -6.02 17.30
CA ALA A 346 -16.90 -5.06 16.93
C ALA A 346 -17.39 -4.18 18.09
N CYS A 347 -17.46 -4.71 19.33
CA CYS A 347 -18.19 -4.07 20.44
C CYS A 347 -17.39 -3.98 21.75
N ASN A 348 -16.13 -4.43 21.80
CA ASN A 348 -15.32 -4.51 23.03
C ASN A 348 -15.93 -5.36 24.15
N TYR A 349 -16.79 -6.32 23.78
CA TYR A 349 -17.41 -7.22 24.74
C TYR A 349 -16.49 -8.42 25.00
N HIS A 350 -16.13 -8.61 26.27
CA HIS A 350 -15.30 -9.71 26.75
C HIS A 350 -16.14 -10.98 26.95
N GLY A 351 -16.89 -11.37 25.92
CA GLY A 351 -17.71 -12.58 25.91
C GLY A 351 -16.93 -13.77 25.37
N PHE A 352 -16.99 -14.91 26.05
CA PHE A 352 -16.35 -16.14 25.57
C PHE A 352 -16.97 -16.63 24.25
N CYS A 353 -16.15 -17.24 23.40
CA CYS A 353 -16.56 -17.81 22.12
C CYS A 353 -17.47 -19.02 22.36
N VAL A 354 -18.42 -19.24 21.45
CA VAL A 354 -19.29 -20.43 21.47
C VAL A 354 -18.63 -21.66 20.82
N GLY A 355 -17.42 -21.52 20.27
CA GLY A 355 -16.63 -22.61 19.69
C GLY A 355 -17.15 -23.11 18.33
N LYS A 356 -17.68 -22.22 17.49
CA LYS A 356 -18.11 -22.53 16.12
C LYS A 356 -17.43 -21.58 15.14
N GLU A 357 -17.13 -22.07 13.93
CA GLU A 357 -16.45 -21.35 12.83
C GLU A 357 -17.12 -20.03 12.42
N LYS A 358 -18.38 -19.83 12.80
CA LYS A 358 -19.11 -18.58 12.63
C LYS A 358 -19.36 -17.96 14.00
N CYS A 359 -18.55 -16.95 14.35
CA CYS A 359 -18.86 -16.04 15.44
C CYS A 359 -20.11 -15.22 15.08
N ASN A 360 -21.30 -15.82 15.19
CA ASN A 360 -22.57 -15.14 14.95
C ASN A 360 -22.90 -14.23 16.14
N PHE A 361 -23.15 -12.95 15.88
CA PHE A 361 -23.50 -11.94 16.88
C PHE A 361 -24.89 -12.11 17.50
N PHE A 362 -25.61 -13.17 17.15
CA PHE A 362 -26.94 -13.47 17.67
C PHE A 362 -26.92 -14.86 18.27
N LEU A 363 -26.91 -14.92 19.61
CA LEU A 363 -27.61 -15.92 20.43
C LEU A 363 -27.40 -15.56 21.91
N HIS A 364 -28.29 -14.69 22.38
CA HIS A 364 -28.88 -14.61 23.73
C HIS A 364 -29.21 -13.16 24.11
N GLY A 365 -30.08 -12.54 23.30
CA GLY A 365 -31.10 -11.68 23.89
C GLY A 365 -32.09 -12.56 24.64
N ARG A 366 -31.89 -12.71 25.95
CA ARG A 366 -32.98 -12.70 26.92
C ARG A 366 -32.56 -11.75 28.02
N TYR A 367 -32.98 -10.51 27.85
CA TYR A 367 -33.27 -9.65 28.99
C TYR A 367 -34.38 -10.35 29.78
N ASP A 368 -34.08 -10.73 31.01
CA ASP A 368 -35.09 -10.89 32.05
C ASP A 368 -34.66 -9.93 33.18
N PHE A 369 -35.29 -8.75 33.13
CA PHE A 369 -35.32 -7.61 34.07
C PHE A 369 -34.01 -7.09 34.69
#